data_AF-A0A2V6BHT7-F1
#
_entry.id   AF-A0A2V6BHT7-F1
#
_cell.length_a   1.000
_cell.length_b   1.000
_cell.length_c   1.000
_cell.angle_alpha   90.00
_cell.angle_beta   90.00
_cell.angle_gamma   90.00
#
_symmetry.space_group_name_H-M   'P 1'
#
loop_
_entity.id
_entity.type
_entity.pdbx_description
1 polymer ?
#
loop_
_entity_poly.entity_id
_entity_poly.type
_entity_poly.pdbx_seq_one_letter_code
_entity_poly.pdbx_strand_id
1 'polypeptide(L)'
;MDAADLEKSNPNLAGGDINGGAANLKQLIARPIFSPTPYRTPLRGVYLCSSSTPPGGGVHGMCGYYAARLALREIFGKRWKAV
;
A
#
# COMPACT_ATOMS: atom_id res chain seq x y z
N MET A 1 11.49 17.99 -18.53
CA MET A 1 10.82 17.20 -17.50
C MET A 1 11.64 15.95 -17.31
N ASP A 2 12.44 15.94 -16.25
CA ASP A 2 13.17 14.75 -15.81
C ASP A 2 12.40 14.03 -14.69
N ALA A 3 12.99 12.98 -14.12
CA ALA A 3 12.34 12.22 -13.03
C ALA A 3 12.13 13.09 -11.78
N ALA A 4 13.07 13.98 -11.44
CA ALA A 4 12.96 14.83 -10.25
C ALA A 4 11.87 15.91 -10.40
N ASP A 5 11.56 16.33 -11.63
CA ASP A 5 10.45 17.23 -11.90
C ASP A 5 9.08 16.64 -11.54
N LEU A 6 8.94 15.30 -11.50
CA LEU A 6 7.69 14.65 -11.08
C LEU A 6 7.33 14.97 -9.63
N GLU A 7 8.31 15.04 -8.73
CA GLU A 7 8.10 15.40 -7.32
C GLU A 7 7.51 16.81 -7.17
N LYS A 8 7.92 17.75 -8.02
CA LYS A 8 7.37 19.12 -8.02
C LYS A 8 5.89 19.14 -8.39
N SER A 9 5.47 18.26 -9.31
CA SER A 9 4.07 18.13 -9.72
C SER A 9 3.22 17.34 -8.73
N ASN A 10 3.83 16.36 -8.04
CA ASN A 10 3.18 15.52 -7.05
C ASN A 10 4.21 15.12 -5.98
N PRO A 11 4.14 15.70 -4.77
CA PRO A 11 5.07 15.41 -3.69
C PRO A 11 5.12 13.93 -3.25
N ASN A 12 4.12 13.12 -3.63
CA ASN A 12 4.15 11.68 -3.38
C ASN A 12 5.18 10.93 -4.25
N LEU A 13 5.66 11.57 -5.32
CA LEU A 13 6.63 11.02 -6.28
C LEU A 13 8.05 11.46 -5.93
N ALA A 14 8.46 11.28 -4.67
CA ALA A 14 9.77 11.71 -4.19
C ALA A 14 10.91 11.18 -5.09
N GLY A 15 11.78 12.06 -5.57
CA GLY A 15 12.84 11.73 -6.53
C GLY A 15 12.36 11.16 -7.87
N GLY A 16 11.06 11.27 -8.17
CA GLY A 16 10.42 10.66 -9.34
C GLY A 16 9.89 9.24 -9.13
N ASP A 17 9.86 8.73 -7.90
CA ASP A 17 9.43 7.36 -7.62
C ASP A 17 7.91 7.18 -7.65
N ILE A 18 7.42 6.57 -8.73
CA ILE A 18 5.99 6.28 -8.93
C ILE A 18 5.41 5.22 -7.99
N ASN A 19 6.26 4.44 -7.32
CA ASN A 19 5.83 3.42 -6.36
C ASN A 19 5.74 3.97 -4.93
N GLY A 20 6.14 5.23 -4.72
CA GLY A 20 6.17 5.84 -3.40
C GLY A 20 7.27 5.28 -2.50
N GLY A 21 8.37 4.80 -3.11
CA GLY A 21 9.56 4.36 -2.38
C GLY A 21 10.35 3.24 -3.08
N ALA A 22 11.60 3.11 -2.66
CA ALA A 22 12.57 2.20 -3.27
C ALA A 22 12.13 0.73 -3.32
N ALA A 23 12.35 0.10 -4.47
CA ALA A 23 12.16 -1.34 -4.69
C ALA A 23 13.28 -2.18 -4.07
N ASN A 24 13.38 -2.20 -2.74
CA ASN A 24 14.33 -3.03 -2.01
C ASN A 24 13.63 -4.00 -1.04
N LEU A 25 14.38 -5.00 -0.58
CA LEU A 25 13.84 -6.06 0.29
C LEU A 25 13.27 -5.49 1.60
N LYS A 26 13.89 -4.45 2.16
CA LYS A 26 13.43 -3.81 3.39
C LYS A 26 12.05 -3.19 3.21
N GLN A 27 11.83 -2.44 2.14
CA GLN A 27 10.51 -1.87 1.86
C GLN A 27 9.50 -2.91 1.39
N LEU A 28 9.93 -4.00 0.75
CA LEU A 28 9.03 -5.10 0.40
C LEU A 28 8.34 -5.69 1.65
N ILE A 29 9.06 -5.79 2.76
CA ILE A 29 8.54 -6.36 4.02
C ILE A 29 7.99 -5.32 5.00
N ALA A 30 8.37 -4.05 4.87
CA ALA A 30 8.12 -3.02 5.89
C ALA A 30 7.55 -1.69 5.36
N ARG A 31 6.86 -1.68 4.20
CA ARG A 31 6.11 -0.50 3.73
C ARG A 31 4.62 -0.57 4.13
N PRO A 32 3.98 0.51 4.61
CA PRO A 32 4.60 1.77 5.07
C PRO A 32 5.25 1.62 6.45
N ILE A 33 4.86 0.61 7.21
CA ILE A 33 5.39 0.27 8.54
C ILE A 33 5.65 -1.24 8.60
N PHE A 34 6.56 -1.66 9.48
CA PHE A 34 6.75 -3.07 9.77
C PHE A 34 5.60 -3.57 10.65
N SER A 35 4.65 -4.29 10.06
CA SER A 35 3.44 -4.73 10.73
C SER A 35 2.91 -6.03 10.11
N PRO A 36 2.31 -6.94 10.89
CA PRO A 36 1.57 -8.08 10.35
C PRO A 36 0.28 -7.67 9.60
N THR A 37 -0.18 -6.43 9.78
CA THR A 37 -1.33 -5.85 9.08
C THR A 37 -0.97 -4.47 8.51
N PRO A 38 -0.11 -4.40 7.47
CA PRO A 38 0.42 -3.14 6.95
C PRO A 38 -0.63 -2.27 6.24
N TYR A 39 -1.80 -2.83 5.95
CA TYR A 39 -2.96 -2.14 5.35
C TYR A 39 -3.83 -1.41 6.37
N ARG A 40 -3.68 -1.68 7.68
CA ARG A 40 -4.48 -1.03 8.73
C ARG A 40 -3.92 0.37 9.00
N THR A 41 -4.78 1.39 9.02
CA THR A 41 -4.40 2.72 9.50
C THR A 41 -4.73 2.88 11.00
N PRO A 42 -4.20 3.90 11.68
CA PRO A 42 -4.59 4.19 13.08
C PRO A 42 -6.08 4.51 13.23
N LEU A 43 -6.75 4.98 12.17
CA LEU A 43 -8.17 5.28 12.18
C LEU A 43 -8.99 4.00 11.96
N ARG A 44 -9.89 3.71 12.89
CA ARG A 44 -10.76 2.52 12.81
C ARG A 44 -11.63 2.58 11.55
N GLY A 45 -11.64 1.50 10.79
CA GLY A 45 -12.42 1.37 9.56
C GLY A 45 -11.78 2.01 8.33
N VAL A 46 -10.60 2.61 8.45
CA VAL A 46 -9.83 3.18 7.33
C VAL A 46 -8.63 2.30 7.04
N TYR A 47 -8.47 1.92 5.77
CA TYR A 47 -7.42 1.01 5.31
C TYR A 47 -6.65 1.62 4.14
N LEU A 48 -5.36 1.33 4.08
CA LEU A 48 -4.48 1.76 3.00
C LEU A 48 -4.40 0.66 1.93
N CYS A 49 -4.80 1.00 0.71
CA CYS A 49 -4.90 0.06 -0.44
C CYS A 49 -3.88 0.38 -1.56
N SER A 50 -2.89 1.23 -1.27
CA SER A 50 -2.01 1.84 -2.27
C SER A 50 -0.73 1.02 -2.53
N SER A 51 0.05 1.43 -3.54
CA SER A 51 1.43 0.96 -3.79
C SER A 51 2.37 1.14 -2.61
N SER A 52 2.02 2.02 -1.67
CA SER A 52 2.72 2.21 -0.39
C SER A 52 2.59 1.02 0.58
N THR A 53 1.74 0.03 0.28
CA THR A 53 1.61 -1.22 1.06
C THR A 53 2.20 -2.40 0.28
N PRO A 54 2.57 -3.52 0.93
CA PRO A 54 3.10 -4.68 0.23
C PRO A 54 2.01 -5.26 -0.69
N PRO A 55 2.35 -5.85 -1.84
CA PRO A 55 3.71 -6.10 -2.34
C PRO A 55 4.40 -4.89 -3.00
N GLY A 56 3.73 -3.75 -3.15
CA GLY A 56 4.26 -2.56 -3.80
C GLY A 56 3.40 -2.09 -4.96
N GLY A 57 3.96 -1.27 -5.84
CA GLY A 57 3.26 -0.82 -7.05
C GLY A 57 3.20 -1.87 -8.16
N GLY A 58 2.33 -1.60 -9.13
CA GLY A 58 1.98 -2.49 -10.23
C GLY A 58 0.47 -2.63 -10.41
N VAL A 59 0.03 -3.08 -11.58
CA VAL A 59 -1.41 -3.19 -11.95
C VAL A 59 -1.97 -4.58 -11.59
N HIS A 60 -1.56 -5.13 -10.45
CA HIS A 60 -1.95 -6.48 -10.01
C HIS A 60 -3.14 -6.49 -9.02
N GLY A 61 -3.53 -5.35 -8.46
CA GLY A 61 -4.68 -5.25 -7.53
C GLY A 61 -4.48 -5.83 -6.11
N MET A 62 -3.39 -6.58 -5.86
CA MET A 62 -3.10 -7.22 -4.56
C MET A 62 -3.18 -6.29 -3.32
N CYS A 63 -2.69 -5.06 -3.38
CA CYS A 63 -2.77 -4.14 -2.22
C CYS A 63 -4.22 -3.89 -1.78
N GLY A 64 -5.09 -3.60 -2.74
CA GLY A 64 -6.53 -3.46 -2.51
C GLY A 64 -7.18 -4.77 -2.07
N TYR A 65 -6.77 -5.90 -2.65
CA TYR A 65 -7.25 -7.22 -2.24
C TYR A 65 -6.97 -7.52 -0.75
N TYR A 66 -5.74 -7.32 -0.28
CA TYR A 66 -5.40 -7.58 1.12
C TYR A 66 -6.03 -6.57 2.07
N ALA A 67 -6.09 -5.29 1.70
CA ALA A 67 -6.79 -4.28 2.48
C ALA A 67 -8.29 -4.60 2.63
N ALA A 68 -8.97 -4.99 1.55
CA ALA A 68 -10.37 -5.40 1.58
C ALA A 68 -10.59 -6.66 2.43
N ARG A 69 -9.71 -7.66 2.34
CA ARG A 69 -9.76 -8.86 3.20
C ARG A 69 -9.62 -8.51 4.68
N LEU A 70 -8.74 -7.58 5.00
CA LEU A 70 -8.54 -7.10 6.36
C LEU A 70 -9.79 -6.37 6.87
N ALA A 71 -10.33 -5.46 6.05
CA ALA A 71 -11.55 -4.71 6.35
C ALA A 71 -12.75 -5.63 6.60
N LEU A 72 -12.95 -6.65 5.75
CA LEU A 72 -14.01 -7.64 5.90
C LEU A 72 -13.93 -8.38 7.24
N ARG A 73 -12.71 -8.76 7.63
CA ARG A 73 -12.47 -9.45 8.89
C ARG A 73 -12.75 -8.54 10.09
N GLU A 74 -12.28 -7.29 10.06
CA GLU A 74 -12.30 -6.39 11.22
C GLU A 74 -13.61 -5.62 11.40
N ILE A 75 -14.29 -5.27 10.31
CA ILE A 75 -15.57 -4.55 10.37
C ILE A 75 -16.74 -5.53 10.48
N PHE A 76 -16.71 -6.60 9.68
CA PHE A 76 -17.88 -7.46 9.50
C PHE A 76 -17.72 -8.86 10.12
N GLY A 77 -16.55 -9.17 10.68
CA GLY A 77 -16.26 -10.52 11.19
C GLY A 77 -16.23 -11.60 10.09
N LYS A 78 -16.18 -11.20 8.82
CA LYS A 78 -16.25 -12.11 7.67
C LYS A 78 -14.87 -12.38 7.10
N ARG A 79 -14.54 -13.66 6.90
CA ARG A 79 -13.38 -14.04 6.08
C ARG A 79 -13.80 -14.02 4.62
N TRP A 80 -12.98 -13.38 3.78
CA TRP A 80 -13.11 -13.50 2.34
C TRP A 80 -13.04 -14.98 1.93
N LYS A 81 -14.03 -15.43 1.17
CA LYS A 81 -14.03 -16.74 0.51
C LYS A 81 -13.62 -16.47 -0.93
N ALA A 82 -12.35 -16.70 -1.24
CA ALA A 82 -11.95 -16.76 -2.64
C ALA A 82 -12.65 -17.98 -3.26
N VAL A 83 -13.18 -17.79 -4.47
CA VAL A 83 -13.79 -18.87 -5.27
C VAL A 83 -12.71 -19.87 -5.66
#